data_AF-A0A848HI49-F1
#
_entry.id   AF-A0A848HI49-F1
#
_cell.length_a   1.000
_cell.length_b   1.000
_cell.length_c   1.000
_cell.angle_alpha   90.00
_cell.angle_beta   90.00
_cell.angle_gamma   90.00
#
_symmetry.space_group_name_H-M   'P 1'
#
loop_
_entity.id
_entity.type
_entity.pdbx_description
1 polymer ?
#
loop_
_entity_poly.entity_id
_entity_poly.type
_entity_poly.pdbx_seq_one_letter_code
_entity_poly.pdbx_strand_id
1 'polypeptide(L)'
;MQKLISELSRLYLPADAVAPEALVQHMLGKATLAIKLTGDNGLTRAMVIPFRKVSGNEEAQHWTLLCEVANALQADLGLPAPAVSISGADGYGLWLSLETPVPAALAQKFVELLRQAYFPEGSPIPDPVGAPVELPPCLNQRTGKWAAFIHPGMGASFADESGLEMAPPMAGQLAFLEGLRRISDAQFRHALDVLQKSHSAAPAASAPALGRNAGADGLLLKDATLEDIVRFLHSKNIEPTFRHLIPGS
;
A
#
# COMPACT_ATOMS: atom_id res chain seq x y z
N MET A 1 7.63 -6.34 -20.93
CA MET A 1 8.73 -6.16 -19.96
C MET A 1 9.25 -4.73 -19.94
N GLN A 2 9.66 -4.15 -21.08
CA GLN A 2 10.14 -2.76 -21.14
C GLN A 2 9.15 -1.73 -20.57
N LYS A 3 7.84 -1.86 -20.86
CA LYS A 3 6.81 -0.99 -20.29
C LYS A 3 6.71 -1.11 -18.76
N LEU A 4 6.85 -2.31 -18.20
CA LEU A 4 6.86 -2.52 -16.74
C LEU A 4 8.09 -1.84 -16.10
N ILE A 5 9.27 -1.98 -16.70
CA ILE A 5 10.49 -1.28 -16.27
C ILE A 5 10.27 0.23 -16.30
N SER A 6 9.68 0.75 -17.38
CA SER A 6 9.36 2.17 -17.49
C SER A 6 8.42 2.65 -16.38
N GLU A 7 7.40 1.87 -16.01
CA GLU A 7 6.48 2.21 -14.92
C GLU A 7 7.17 2.15 -13.55
N LEU A 8 8.00 1.14 -13.28
CA LEU A 8 8.79 1.05 -12.05
C LEU A 8 9.78 2.21 -11.93
N SER A 9 10.43 2.60 -13.03
CA SER A 9 11.29 3.78 -13.08
C SER A 9 10.50 5.07 -12.90
N ARG A 10 9.33 5.19 -13.53
CA ARG A 10 8.43 6.35 -13.40
C ARG A 10 7.90 6.51 -11.98
N LEU A 11 7.68 5.42 -11.24
CA LEU A 11 7.08 5.48 -9.91
C LEU A 11 8.13 5.48 -8.78
N TYR A 12 9.14 4.61 -8.85
CA TYR A 12 9.89 4.25 -7.64
C TYR A 12 11.41 4.44 -7.73
N LEU A 13 12.00 4.22 -8.89
CA LEU A 13 13.46 4.25 -9.00
C LEU A 13 14.00 5.67 -9.11
N PRO A 14 15.07 6.03 -8.37
CA PRO A 14 15.88 7.20 -8.69
C PRO A 14 16.43 7.10 -10.11
N ALA A 15 16.76 8.26 -10.70
CA ALA A 15 17.47 8.30 -11.98
C ALA A 15 18.76 7.48 -11.88
N ASP A 16 19.00 6.61 -12.86
CA ASP A 16 20.20 5.78 -13.00
C ASP A 16 20.49 4.80 -11.84
N ALA A 17 19.54 4.56 -10.94
CA ALA A 17 19.74 3.70 -9.78
C ALA A 17 20.05 2.23 -10.14
N VAL A 18 19.44 1.72 -11.22
CA VAL A 18 19.54 0.32 -11.62
C VAL A 18 19.58 0.21 -13.15
N ALA A 19 20.54 -0.53 -13.67
CA ALA A 19 20.61 -0.83 -15.11
C ALA A 19 19.38 -1.67 -15.55
N PRO A 20 18.77 -1.39 -16.71
CA PRO A 20 17.60 -2.13 -17.20
C PRO A 20 17.80 -3.64 -17.23
N GLU A 21 19.00 -4.11 -17.63
CA GLU A 21 19.34 -5.53 -17.70
C GLU A 21 19.33 -6.20 -16.32
N ALA A 22 19.84 -5.49 -15.29
CA ALA A 22 19.81 -5.99 -13.93
C ALA A 22 18.37 -6.10 -13.42
N LEU A 23 17.51 -5.14 -13.75
CA LEU A 23 16.09 -5.18 -13.42
C LEU A 23 15.35 -6.32 -14.15
N VAL A 24 15.76 -6.66 -15.38
CA VAL A 24 15.25 -7.85 -16.07
C VAL A 24 15.62 -9.13 -15.32
N GLN A 25 16.88 -9.31 -14.91
CA GLN A 25 17.27 -10.49 -14.12
C GLN A 25 16.51 -10.55 -12.80
N HIS A 26 16.24 -9.39 -12.19
CA HIS A 26 15.46 -9.24 -10.97
C HIS A 26 14.03 -9.77 -11.11
N MET A 27 13.31 -9.27 -12.12
CA MET A 27 11.92 -9.68 -12.40
C MET A 27 11.80 -11.11 -12.89
N LEU A 28 12.88 -11.70 -13.42
CA LEU A 28 12.94 -13.11 -13.79
C LEU A 28 13.35 -14.02 -12.61
N GLY A 29 13.59 -13.46 -11.42
CA GLY A 29 13.97 -14.23 -10.22
C GLY A 29 15.36 -14.85 -10.30
N LYS A 30 16.16 -14.47 -11.31
CA LYS A 30 17.53 -14.98 -11.53
C LYS A 30 18.54 -14.34 -10.59
N ALA A 31 18.24 -13.12 -10.13
CA ALA A 31 18.98 -12.40 -9.09
C ALA A 31 17.98 -11.57 -8.27
N THR A 32 18.26 -11.29 -7.01
CA THR A 32 17.42 -10.40 -6.20
C THR A 32 18.25 -9.19 -5.78
N LEU A 33 17.81 -8.01 -6.23
CA LEU A 33 18.50 -6.75 -5.99
C LEU A 33 17.91 -6.08 -4.76
N ALA A 34 18.77 -5.62 -3.86
CA ALA A 34 18.41 -4.72 -2.78
C ALA A 34 18.61 -3.28 -3.27
N ILE A 35 17.52 -2.59 -3.59
CA ILE A 35 17.53 -1.30 -4.28
C ILE A 35 17.33 -0.17 -3.27
N LYS A 36 18.23 0.82 -3.30
CA LYS A 36 18.01 2.08 -2.55
C LYS A 36 17.05 2.97 -3.33
N LEU A 37 15.97 3.41 -2.68
CA LEU A 37 15.01 4.36 -3.25
C LEU A 37 15.48 5.82 -3.15
N THR A 38 16.61 6.04 -2.49
CA THR A 38 17.29 7.34 -2.39
C THR A 38 18.47 7.37 -3.35
N GLY A 39 18.54 8.40 -4.19
CA GLY A 39 19.67 8.63 -5.08
C GLY A 39 20.90 9.20 -4.36
N ASP A 40 22.03 9.28 -5.06
CA ASP A 40 23.30 9.78 -4.49
C ASP A 40 23.24 11.25 -4.05
N ASN A 41 22.28 12.01 -4.58
CA ASN A 41 21.99 13.39 -4.16
C ASN A 41 21.20 13.49 -2.84
N GLY A 42 20.89 12.36 -2.18
CA GLY A 42 20.12 12.32 -0.94
C GLY A 42 18.62 12.59 -1.12
N LEU A 43 18.14 12.64 -2.36
CA LEU A 43 16.72 12.79 -2.68
C LEU A 43 16.08 11.42 -2.91
N THR A 44 14.83 11.30 -2.49
CA THR A 44 13.98 10.14 -2.76
C THR A 44 12.70 10.60 -3.41
N ARG A 45 12.18 9.78 -4.32
CA ARG A 45 10.85 9.95 -4.90
C ARG A 45 9.88 8.86 -4.50
N ALA A 46 10.30 7.96 -3.63
CA ALA A 46 9.49 6.82 -3.23
C ALA A 46 9.68 6.48 -1.76
N MET A 47 8.59 6.04 -1.16
CA MET A 47 8.58 5.50 0.19
C MET A 47 7.84 4.18 0.14
N VAL A 48 8.37 3.18 0.84
CA VAL A 48 7.64 1.95 1.11
C VAL A 48 7.45 1.83 2.61
N ILE A 49 6.21 1.53 3.02
CA ILE A 49 5.86 1.30 4.41
C ILE A 49 5.61 -0.20 4.55
N PRO A 50 6.47 -0.95 5.27
CA PRO A 50 6.29 -2.39 5.47
C PRO A 50 5.24 -2.69 6.53
N PHE A 51 4.37 -3.66 6.26
CA PHE A 51 3.38 -4.19 7.20
C PHE A 51 3.67 -5.67 7.44
N ARG A 52 4.45 -5.94 8.48
CA ARG A 52 4.94 -7.28 8.81
C ARG A 52 3.99 -8.00 9.75
N LYS A 53 3.89 -9.32 9.58
CA LYS A 53 3.21 -10.19 10.54
C LYS A 53 3.96 -10.16 11.87
N VAL A 54 3.25 -9.85 12.94
CA VAL A 54 3.80 -9.91 14.30
C VAL A 54 3.55 -11.31 14.86
N SER A 55 4.62 -11.98 15.30
CA SER A 55 4.55 -13.33 15.88
C SER A 55 3.61 -13.35 17.10
N GLY A 56 2.67 -14.31 17.13
CA GLY A 56 1.76 -14.53 18.26
C GLY A 56 0.32 -14.04 18.04
N ASN A 57 0.02 -13.38 16.92
CA ASN A 57 -1.35 -13.07 16.51
C ASN A 57 -1.81 -14.00 15.39
N GLU A 58 -2.94 -14.69 15.60
CA GLU A 58 -3.56 -15.60 14.62
C GLU A 58 -4.34 -14.84 13.53
N GLU A 59 -4.74 -13.60 13.80
CA GLU A 59 -5.49 -12.77 12.86
C GLU A 59 -4.60 -12.02 11.87
N ALA A 60 -5.15 -11.76 10.69
CA ALA A 60 -4.58 -10.97 9.59
C ALA A 60 -4.40 -9.46 9.91
N GLN A 61 -4.01 -9.11 11.15
CA GLN A 61 -3.97 -7.73 11.66
C GLN A 61 -3.08 -6.81 10.82
N HIS A 62 -1.96 -7.32 10.31
CA HIS A 62 -1.06 -6.57 9.44
C HIS A 62 -1.69 -6.21 8.09
N TRP A 63 -2.60 -7.06 7.56
CA TRP A 63 -3.40 -6.74 6.38
C TRP A 63 -4.48 -5.70 6.70
N THR A 64 -5.20 -5.87 7.81
CA THR A 64 -6.21 -4.92 8.28
C THR A 64 -5.61 -3.53 8.48
N LEU A 65 -4.46 -3.44 9.16
CA LEU A 65 -3.76 -2.19 9.40
C LEU A 65 -3.29 -1.54 8.09
N LEU A 66 -2.79 -2.33 7.13
CA LEU A 66 -2.45 -1.80 5.81
C LEU A 66 -3.67 -1.15 5.15
N CYS A 67 -4.83 -1.82 5.18
CA CYS A 67 -6.06 -1.27 4.61
C CYS A 67 -6.49 0.02 5.31
N GLU A 68 -6.43 0.07 6.63
CA GLU A 68 -6.78 1.26 7.42
C GLU A 68 -5.88 2.44 7.05
N VAL A 69 -4.56 2.23 7.03
CA VAL A 69 -3.60 3.26 6.62
C VAL A 69 -3.83 3.69 5.18
N ALA A 70 -3.96 2.75 4.23
CA ALA A 70 -4.20 3.06 2.82
C ALA A 70 -5.49 3.87 2.58
N ASN A 71 -6.53 3.60 3.38
CA ASN A 71 -7.77 4.36 3.34
C ASN A 71 -7.59 5.75 3.94
N ALA A 72 -6.93 5.87 5.09
CA ALA A 72 -6.67 7.16 5.73
C ALA A 72 -5.80 8.08 4.87
N LEU A 73 -4.79 7.55 4.17
CA LEU A 73 -3.99 8.33 3.21
C LEU A 73 -4.85 9.00 2.13
N GLN A 74 -5.91 8.33 1.69
CA GLN A 74 -6.80 8.86 0.66
C GLN A 74 -7.88 9.78 1.24
N ALA A 75 -8.56 9.32 2.30
CA ALA A 75 -9.70 10.01 2.89
C ALA A 75 -9.30 11.27 3.67
N ASP A 76 -8.25 11.16 4.50
CA ASP A 76 -7.86 12.23 5.42
C ASP A 76 -6.82 13.16 4.80
N LEU A 77 -5.91 12.60 3.99
CA LEU A 77 -4.77 13.34 3.44
C LEU A 77 -4.92 13.69 1.95
N GLY A 78 -5.97 13.20 1.28
CA GLY A 78 -6.25 13.49 -0.12
C GLY A 78 -5.19 12.96 -1.09
N LEU A 79 -4.44 11.93 -0.70
CA LEU A 79 -3.39 11.34 -1.52
C LEU A 79 -3.98 10.39 -2.57
N PRO A 80 -3.30 10.18 -3.73
CA PRO A 80 -3.65 9.10 -4.66
C PRO A 80 -3.55 7.72 -3.99
N ALA A 81 -4.30 6.76 -4.55
CA ALA A 81 -4.22 5.37 -4.14
C ALA A 81 -2.77 4.83 -4.22
N PRO A 82 -2.22 4.29 -3.12
CA PRO A 82 -0.90 3.67 -3.12
C PRO A 82 -0.91 2.32 -3.83
N ALA A 83 0.27 1.84 -4.25
CA ALA A 83 0.40 0.44 -4.65
C ALA A 83 0.52 -0.44 -3.42
N VAL A 84 0.06 -1.69 -3.54
CA VAL A 84 0.18 -2.71 -2.52
C VAL A 84 0.97 -3.88 -3.08
N SER A 85 1.91 -4.40 -2.30
CA SER A 85 2.67 -5.60 -2.66
C SER A 85 2.70 -6.60 -1.53
N ILE A 86 2.93 -7.86 -1.88
CA ILE A 86 3.39 -8.91 -0.95
C ILE A 86 4.91 -9.01 -1.04
N SER A 87 5.59 -9.24 0.09
CA SER A 87 7.06 -9.21 0.17
C SER A 87 7.74 -10.51 -0.28
N GLY A 88 6.98 -11.59 -0.49
CA GLY A 88 7.54 -12.94 -0.62
C GLY A 88 8.08 -13.51 0.69
N ALA A 89 8.01 -12.76 1.79
CA ALA A 89 8.57 -13.16 3.09
C ALA A 89 7.51 -13.15 4.18
N ASP A 90 7.31 -12.00 4.83
CA ASP A 90 6.65 -11.87 6.12
C ASP A 90 5.62 -10.74 6.18
N GLY A 91 5.15 -10.26 5.02
CA GLY A 91 4.04 -9.31 4.99
C GLY A 91 3.89 -8.53 3.69
N TYR A 92 3.44 -7.29 3.84
CA TYR A 92 3.08 -6.41 2.73
C TYR A 92 3.94 -5.16 2.66
N GLY A 93 3.93 -4.50 1.51
CA GLY A 93 4.47 -3.16 1.30
C GLY A 93 3.40 -2.22 0.77
N LEU A 94 3.30 -1.03 1.37
CA LEU A 94 2.50 0.07 0.86
C LEU A 94 3.42 1.10 0.20
N TRP A 95 3.26 1.32 -1.10
CA TRP A 95 4.18 2.12 -1.91
C TRP A 95 3.60 3.48 -2.27
N LEU A 96 4.35 4.51 -1.93
CA LEU A 96 4.05 5.90 -2.23
C LEU A 96 5.06 6.43 -3.25
N SER A 97 4.57 7.12 -4.28
CA SER A 97 5.39 7.73 -5.32
C SER A 97 5.19 9.24 -5.31
N LEU A 98 6.27 9.99 -5.31
CA LEU A 98 6.30 11.45 -5.35
C LEU A 98 6.58 11.93 -6.77
N GLU A 99 5.88 12.99 -7.17
CA GLU A 99 6.10 13.62 -8.47
C GLU A 99 7.48 14.25 -8.53
N THR A 100 7.80 15.09 -7.54
CA THR A 100 9.11 15.71 -7.34
C THR A 100 9.87 14.97 -6.23
N PRO A 101 11.13 14.55 -6.45
CA PRO A 101 11.96 13.99 -5.39
C PRO A 101 12.16 14.99 -4.25
N VAL A 102 12.09 14.50 -3.01
CA VAL A 102 12.28 15.30 -1.78
C VAL A 102 13.49 14.79 -0.99
N PRO A 103 14.07 15.57 -0.08
CA PRO A 103 15.13 15.07 0.80
C PRO A 103 14.70 13.83 1.58
N ALA A 104 15.54 12.80 1.64
CA ALA A 104 15.23 11.57 2.35
C ALA A 104 14.86 11.80 3.83
N ALA A 105 15.44 12.82 4.47
CA ALA A 105 15.07 13.20 5.84
C ALA A 105 13.63 13.72 5.95
N LEU A 106 13.12 14.44 4.94
CA LEU A 106 11.74 14.92 4.92
C LEU A 106 10.77 13.77 4.68
N ALA A 107 11.10 12.84 3.78
CA ALA A 107 10.35 11.61 3.58
C ALA A 107 10.31 10.74 4.85
N GLN A 108 11.44 10.61 5.55
CA GLN A 108 11.50 9.91 6.84
C GLN A 108 10.58 10.55 7.88
N LYS A 109 10.59 11.89 7.99
CA LYS A 109 9.72 12.63 8.90
C LYS A 109 8.24 12.40 8.56
N PHE A 110 7.89 12.36 7.28
CA PHE A 110 6.53 12.07 6.83
C PHE A 110 6.08 10.67 7.27
N VAL A 111 6.91 9.64 7.07
CA VAL A 111 6.60 8.26 7.50
C VAL A 111 6.46 8.17 9.02
N GLU A 112 7.29 8.87 9.79
CA GLU A 112 7.18 8.88 11.25
C GLU A 112 5.90 9.55 11.74
N LEU A 113 5.49 10.65 11.11
CA LEU A 113 4.22 11.32 11.42
C LEU A 113 3.00 10.45 11.05
N LEU A 114 3.05 9.73 9.93
CA LEU A 114 2.02 8.75 9.57
C LEU A 114 1.92 7.64 10.60
N ARG A 115 3.06 7.15 11.10
CA ARG A 115 3.12 6.13 12.14
C ARG A 115 2.43 6.61 13.41
N GLN A 116 2.75 7.82 13.85
CA GLN A 116 2.14 8.41 15.05
C GLN A 116 0.64 8.66 14.91
N ALA A 117 0.15 8.93 13.70
CA ALA A 117 -1.26 9.21 13.46
C ALA A 117 -2.11 7.93 13.31
N TYR A 118 -1.57 6.88 12.68
CA TYR A 118 -2.38 5.76 12.20
C TYR A 118 -1.94 4.38 12.67
N PHE A 119 -0.76 4.24 13.30
CA PHE A 119 -0.28 2.95 13.77
C PHE A 119 -0.57 2.80 15.26
N PRO A 120 -0.99 1.61 15.72
CA PRO A 120 -1.13 1.33 17.15
C PRO A 120 0.17 1.59 17.91
N GLU A 121 0.05 2.05 19.15
CA GLU A 121 1.19 2.18 20.05
C GLU A 121 1.91 0.82 20.19
N GLY A 122 3.25 0.86 20.18
CA GLY A 122 4.07 -0.35 20.23
C GLY A 122 4.25 -1.07 18.88
N SER A 123 3.67 -0.55 17.78
CA SER A 123 3.99 -1.04 16.43
C SER A 123 5.49 -0.92 16.14
N PRO A 124 6.10 -1.93 15.49
CA PRO A 124 7.52 -1.92 15.17
C PRO A 124 7.88 -0.71 14.31
N ILE A 125 9.07 -0.15 14.54
CA ILE A 125 9.57 0.99 13.78
C ILE A 125 9.88 0.51 12.35
N PRO A 126 9.33 1.16 11.31
CA PRO A 126 9.66 0.85 9.92
C PRO A 126 11.15 1.01 9.63
N ASP A 127 11.63 0.34 8.59
CA ASP A 127 12.99 0.59 8.11
C ASP A 127 13.13 2.05 7.65
N PRO A 128 14.33 2.65 7.78
CA PRO A 128 14.56 3.99 7.26
C PRO A 128 14.21 4.09 5.77
N VAL A 129 13.70 5.22 5.30
CA VAL A 129 13.37 5.46 3.88
C VAL A 129 14.56 5.23 2.94
N GLY A 130 15.80 5.36 3.44
CA GLY A 130 17.03 5.07 2.70
C GLY A 130 17.52 3.61 2.76
N ALA A 131 16.81 2.74 3.48
CA ALA A 131 17.14 1.32 3.54
C ALA A 131 16.93 0.67 2.15
N PRO A 132 17.82 -0.24 1.72
CA PRO A 132 17.59 -1.02 0.52
C PRO A 132 16.33 -1.89 0.63
N VAL A 133 15.56 -1.97 -0.46
CA VAL A 133 14.32 -2.76 -0.53
C VAL A 133 14.33 -3.67 -1.75
N GLU A 134 13.64 -4.80 -1.65
CA GLU A 134 13.39 -5.67 -2.80
C GLU A 134 12.16 -5.12 -3.56
N LEU A 135 12.34 -4.68 -4.81
CA LEU A 135 11.28 -4.05 -5.61
C LEU A 135 10.49 -5.11 -6.40
N PRO A 136 9.20 -5.33 -6.14
CA PRO A 136 8.43 -6.33 -6.86
C PRO A 136 8.32 -6.03 -8.37
N PRO A 137 8.13 -7.04 -9.22
CA PRO A 137 8.14 -8.47 -8.88
C PRO A 137 9.57 -9.01 -8.75
N CYS A 138 9.81 -9.88 -7.77
CA CYS A 138 11.08 -10.59 -7.61
C CYS A 138 10.95 -11.85 -6.77
N LEU A 139 11.91 -12.77 -6.90
CA LEU A 139 11.99 -13.96 -6.05
C LEU A 139 12.66 -13.61 -4.72
N ASN A 140 12.01 -13.90 -3.60
CA ASN A 140 12.69 -13.83 -2.31
C ASN A 140 13.59 -15.07 -2.16
N GLN A 141 14.90 -14.86 -2.12
CA GLN A 141 15.87 -15.97 -2.13
C GLN A 141 15.86 -16.80 -0.84
N ARG A 142 15.38 -16.22 0.27
CA ARG A 142 15.33 -16.91 1.56
C ARG A 142 14.13 -17.85 1.67
N THR A 143 12.98 -17.45 1.15
CA THR A 143 11.74 -18.24 1.24
C THR A 143 11.43 -19.03 -0.02
N GLY A 144 12.02 -18.67 -1.16
CA GLY A 144 11.67 -19.22 -2.46
C GLY A 144 10.32 -18.74 -3.01
N LYS A 145 9.65 -17.80 -2.33
CA LYS A 145 8.37 -17.24 -2.76
C LYS A 145 8.57 -15.92 -3.51
N TRP A 146 7.64 -15.62 -4.41
CA TRP A 146 7.67 -14.39 -5.21
C TRP A 146 6.98 -13.24 -4.49
N ALA A 147 7.68 -12.12 -4.43
CA ALA A 147 7.12 -10.80 -4.18
C ALA A 147 6.40 -10.30 -5.44
N ALA A 148 5.27 -9.62 -5.26
CA ALA A 148 4.46 -9.12 -6.36
C ALA A 148 3.61 -7.92 -5.92
N PHE A 149 3.32 -7.01 -6.86
CA PHE A 149 2.21 -6.08 -6.70
C PHE A 149 0.90 -6.85 -6.81
N ILE A 150 -0.07 -6.48 -5.97
CA ILE A 150 -1.38 -7.12 -5.88
C ILE A 150 -2.49 -6.08 -5.92
N HIS A 151 -3.67 -6.49 -6.38
CA HIS A 151 -4.88 -5.72 -6.15
C HIS A 151 -5.25 -5.76 -4.66
N PRO A 152 -5.65 -4.64 -4.03
CA PRO A 152 -6.02 -4.63 -2.62
C PRO A 152 -7.11 -5.64 -2.27
N GLY A 153 -8.08 -5.87 -3.16
CA GLY A 153 -9.13 -6.88 -2.98
C GLY A 153 -8.64 -8.34 -2.89
N MET A 154 -7.36 -8.62 -3.17
CA MET A 154 -6.77 -9.96 -3.03
C MET A 154 -5.88 -10.10 -1.78
N GLY A 155 -5.65 -9.02 -1.02
CA GLY A 155 -4.65 -9.03 0.06
C GLY A 155 -4.97 -10.02 1.17
N ALA A 156 -6.24 -10.18 1.57
CA ALA A 156 -6.63 -11.11 2.62
C ALA A 156 -6.17 -12.56 2.36
N SER A 157 -6.05 -12.97 1.09
CA SER A 157 -5.58 -14.31 0.70
C SER A 157 -4.09 -14.55 0.99
N PHE A 158 -3.32 -13.50 1.28
CA PHE A 158 -1.87 -13.57 1.54
C PHE A 158 -1.49 -13.29 3.00
N ALA A 159 -2.50 -13.24 3.90
CA ALA A 159 -2.29 -12.90 5.31
C ALA A 159 -1.50 -13.97 6.08
N ASP A 160 -1.59 -15.22 5.64
CA ASP A 160 -0.80 -16.31 6.20
C ASP A 160 0.48 -16.55 5.44
N GLU A 161 0.41 -16.55 4.12
CA GLU A 161 1.54 -16.74 3.23
C GLU A 161 1.72 -15.53 2.32
N SER A 162 2.64 -14.63 2.69
CA SER A 162 2.83 -13.36 2.00
C SER A 162 3.71 -13.47 0.74
N GLY A 163 3.44 -14.45 -0.12
CA GLY A 163 4.21 -14.68 -1.35
C GLY A 163 3.52 -15.64 -2.33
N LEU A 164 3.90 -15.59 -3.61
CA LEU A 164 3.42 -16.53 -4.63
C LEU A 164 4.40 -17.70 -4.83
N GLU A 165 3.88 -18.90 -5.08
CA GLU A 165 4.70 -20.07 -5.43
C GLU A 165 5.29 -19.99 -6.85
N MET A 166 4.72 -19.15 -7.72
CA MET A 166 5.13 -18.99 -9.11
C MET A 166 5.34 -17.52 -9.44
N ALA A 167 6.14 -17.28 -10.49
CA ALA A 167 6.40 -15.94 -10.99
C ALA A 167 5.08 -15.23 -11.38
N PRO A 168 4.85 -13.99 -10.92
CA PRO A 168 3.63 -13.27 -11.27
C PRO A 168 3.60 -12.92 -12.77
N PRO A 169 2.44 -12.97 -13.43
CA PRO A 169 2.31 -12.56 -14.81
C PRO A 169 2.69 -11.09 -15.01
N MET A 170 3.66 -10.82 -15.88
CA MET A 170 4.19 -9.47 -16.11
C MET A 170 3.13 -8.47 -16.60
N ALA A 171 2.14 -8.94 -17.37
CA ALA A 171 1.03 -8.11 -17.82
C ALA A 171 0.15 -7.66 -16.65
N GLY A 172 -0.10 -8.55 -15.68
CA GLY A 172 -0.85 -8.21 -14.46
C GLY A 172 -0.08 -7.21 -13.59
N GLN A 173 1.23 -7.42 -13.41
CA GLN A 173 2.09 -6.48 -12.68
C GLN A 173 2.08 -5.09 -13.31
N LEU A 174 2.14 -5.01 -14.64
CA LEU A 174 2.03 -3.73 -15.35
C LEU A 174 0.65 -3.06 -15.14
N ALA A 175 -0.44 -3.83 -15.23
CA ALA A 175 -1.79 -3.31 -15.06
C ALA A 175 -2.02 -2.70 -13.67
N PHE A 176 -1.39 -3.26 -12.62
CA PHE A 176 -1.45 -2.69 -11.27
C PHE A 176 -0.71 -1.35 -11.14
N LEU A 177 0.25 -1.05 -12.03
CA LEU A 177 1.10 0.14 -11.92
C LEU A 177 0.72 1.26 -12.89
N GLU A 178 0.21 0.95 -14.08
CA GLU A 178 -0.02 1.95 -15.12
C GLU A 178 -1.09 3.00 -14.76
N GLY A 179 -2.06 2.64 -13.91
CA GLY A 179 -3.08 3.56 -13.40
C GLY A 179 -2.64 4.40 -12.19
N LEU A 180 -1.45 4.13 -11.63
CA LEU A 180 -1.01 4.78 -10.39
C LEU A 180 -0.51 6.20 -10.65
N ARG A 181 -1.02 7.11 -9.82
CA ARG A 181 -0.64 8.52 -9.82
C ARG A 181 0.46 8.80 -8.81
N ARG A 182 1.33 9.73 -9.17
CA ARG A 182 2.32 10.30 -8.26
C ARG A 182 1.66 11.35 -7.38
N ILE A 183 2.08 11.44 -6.14
CA ILE A 183 1.67 12.48 -5.19
C ILE A 183 2.30 13.79 -5.68
N SER A 184 1.46 14.77 -6.00
CA SER A 184 1.94 16.11 -6.37
C SER A 184 2.54 16.82 -5.17
N ASP A 185 3.38 17.82 -5.42
CA ASP A 185 3.97 18.63 -4.35
C ASP A 185 2.91 19.28 -3.43
N ALA A 186 1.78 19.72 -4.01
CA ALA A 186 0.70 20.34 -3.25
C ALA A 186 0.04 19.33 -2.29
N GLN A 187 -0.23 18.12 -2.78
CA GLN A 187 -0.78 17.04 -1.95
C GLN A 187 0.20 16.62 -0.86
N PHE A 188 1.50 16.50 -1.18
CA PHE A 188 2.50 16.12 -0.19
C PHE A 188 2.65 17.17 0.92
N ARG A 189 2.71 18.46 0.57
CA ARG A 189 2.75 19.55 1.56
C ARG A 189 1.48 19.60 2.40
N HIS A 190 0.31 19.46 1.79
CA HIS A 190 -0.95 19.42 2.51
C HIS A 190 -1.00 18.28 3.53
N ALA A 191 -0.64 17.06 3.11
CA ALA A 191 -0.60 15.89 3.97
C ALA A 191 0.39 16.08 5.15
N LEU A 192 1.57 16.64 4.90
CA LEU A 192 2.53 16.99 5.95
C LEU A 192 1.95 17.98 6.97
N ASP A 193 1.28 19.04 6.51
CA ASP A 193 0.70 20.06 7.38
C ASP A 193 -0.43 19.49 8.24
N VAL A 194 -1.30 18.64 7.66
CA VAL A 194 -2.37 17.95 8.40
C VAL A 194 -1.78 17.09 9.51
N LEU A 195 -0.79 16.25 9.19
CA LEU A 195 -0.16 15.36 10.17
C LEU A 195 0.57 16.13 11.29
N GLN A 196 1.26 17.23 10.95
CA GLN A 196 1.96 18.07 11.94
C GLN A 196 1.00 18.77 12.90
N LYS A 197 -0.16 19.22 12.42
CA LYS A 197 -1.20 19.84 13.26
C LYS A 197 -1.80 18.82 14.22
N SER A 198 -2.13 17.62 13.74
CA SER A 198 -2.65 16.53 14.58
C SER A 198 -1.65 16.14 15.67
N HIS A 199 -0.35 16.11 15.35
CA HIS A 199 0.69 15.82 16.33
C HIS A 199 0.90 16.94 17.36
N SER A 200 0.82 18.20 16.92
CA SER A 200 1.03 19.37 17.80
C SER A 200 -0.17 19.68 18.70
N ALA A 201 -1.36 19.20 18.33
CA ALA A 201 -2.60 19.36 19.10
C ALA A 201 -2.72 18.40 20.31
N ALA A 202 -1.82 17.42 20.45
CA ALA A 202 -1.70 16.60 21.66
C ALA A 202 -0.67 17.26 22.60
N PRO A 203 -1.09 17.89 23.71
CA PRO A 203 -1.70 17.17 24.85
C PRO A 203 -2.82 17.92 25.60
N ALA A 204 -3.95 17.25 25.84
CA ALA A 204 -4.81 17.33 27.05
C ALA A 204 -6.07 16.50 26.82
N ALA A 205 -6.51 15.78 27.86
CA ALA A 205 -7.64 14.86 27.88
C ALA A 205 -8.89 15.37 27.15
N SER A 206 -9.60 14.48 26.44
CA SER A 206 -11.00 14.72 26.08
C SER A 206 -11.78 13.40 26.13
N ALA A 207 -12.73 13.40 27.05
CA ALA A 207 -13.79 12.43 27.25
C ALA A 207 -14.68 12.30 26.00
N PRO A 208 -15.50 11.23 25.88
CA PRO A 208 -16.13 10.86 24.62
C PRO A 208 -17.28 11.80 24.26
N ALA A 209 -17.28 12.30 23.02
CA ALA A 209 -18.42 12.99 22.45
C ALA A 209 -19.23 12.02 21.57
N LEU A 210 -20.46 11.79 22.02
CA LEU A 210 -21.51 11.05 21.33
C LEU A 210 -21.91 11.72 20.00
N GLY A 211 -21.96 10.88 18.96
CA GLY A 211 -22.95 10.84 17.87
C GLY A 211 -23.41 12.15 17.20
N ARG A 212 -23.16 12.24 15.89
CA ARG A 212 -24.17 12.76 14.94
C ARG A 212 -23.97 12.26 13.51
N ASN A 213 -25.11 11.92 12.91
CA ASN A 213 -25.32 11.20 11.65
C ASN A 213 -24.85 11.91 10.37
N ALA A 214 -24.36 11.05 9.47
CA ALA A 214 -24.53 10.97 8.02
C ALA A 214 -25.25 12.09 7.25
N GLY A 215 -24.58 12.57 6.21
CA GLY A 215 -25.14 13.23 5.03
C GLY A 215 -24.40 12.75 3.77
N ALA A 216 -25.17 12.23 2.82
CA ALA A 216 -24.79 11.52 1.60
C ALA A 216 -23.69 12.18 0.72
N ASP A 217 -22.62 11.44 0.44
CA ASP A 217 -22.32 10.92 -0.91
C ASP A 217 -21.10 9.98 -0.87
N GLY A 218 -21.28 8.74 -1.33
CA GLY A 218 -20.21 7.73 -1.45
C GLY A 218 -20.44 6.51 -0.56
N LEU A 219 -21.25 5.56 -1.03
CA LEU A 219 -21.53 4.29 -0.35
C LEU A 219 -20.24 3.55 0.04
N LEU A 220 -19.98 3.50 1.34
CA LEU A 220 -19.07 2.60 2.00
C LEU A 220 -19.74 1.22 2.12
N LEU A 221 -19.04 0.16 1.69
CA LEU A 221 -19.48 -1.25 1.67
C LEU A 221 -19.82 -1.86 3.05
N LYS A 222 -19.75 -1.10 4.14
CA LYS A 222 -19.94 -1.59 5.51
C LYS A 222 -21.37 -1.38 6.03
N ASP A 223 -22.14 -0.49 5.38
CA ASP A 223 -23.51 -0.14 5.79
C ASP A 223 -24.58 -0.39 4.70
N ALA A 224 -24.19 -1.01 3.58
CA ALA A 224 -25.15 -1.27 2.50
C ALA A 224 -26.11 -2.41 2.92
N THR A 225 -27.40 -2.09 3.04
CA THR A 225 -28.41 -3.15 3.21
C THR A 225 -28.50 -3.99 1.94
N LEU A 226 -29.11 -5.17 2.04
CA LEU A 226 -29.31 -6.03 0.87
C LEU A 226 -30.11 -5.30 -0.23
N GLU A 227 -31.02 -4.39 0.14
CA GLU A 227 -31.74 -3.55 -0.81
C GLU A 227 -30.83 -2.53 -1.53
N ASP A 228 -29.85 -1.95 -0.85
CA ASP A 228 -28.91 -1.00 -1.46
C ASP A 228 -27.99 -1.69 -2.47
N ILE A 229 -27.55 -2.92 -2.16
CA ILE A 229 -26.75 -3.75 -3.07
C ILE A 229 -27.55 -4.10 -4.32
N VAL A 230 -28.81 -4.52 -4.17
CA VAL A 230 -29.69 -4.84 -5.31
C VAL A 230 -29.94 -3.61 -6.19
N ARG A 231 -30.21 -2.44 -5.58
CA ARG A 231 -30.41 -1.18 -6.30
C ARG A 231 -29.18 -0.77 -7.10
N PHE A 232 -27.98 -0.95 -6.53
CA PHE A 232 -26.73 -0.67 -7.23
C PHE A 232 -26.50 -1.63 -8.41
N LEU A 233 -26.76 -2.93 -8.26
CA LEU A 233 -26.60 -3.91 -9.34
C LEU A 233 -27.59 -3.69 -10.49
N HIS A 234 -28.84 -3.32 -10.20
CA HIS A 234 -29.80 -2.92 -11.21
C HIS A 234 -29.37 -1.63 -11.95
N SER A 235 -28.76 -0.67 -11.25
CA SER A 235 -28.19 0.52 -11.91
C SER A 235 -27.06 0.20 -12.89
N LYS A 236 -26.48 -1.01 -12.78
CA LYS A 236 -25.44 -1.54 -13.67
C LYS A 236 -25.98 -2.60 -14.65
N ASN A 237 -27.30 -2.79 -14.77
CA ASN A 237 -27.93 -3.81 -15.61
C ASN A 237 -27.49 -5.25 -15.28
N ILE A 238 -27.19 -5.53 -14.01
CA ILE A 238 -26.86 -6.86 -13.51
C ILE A 238 -28.08 -7.37 -12.74
N GLU A 239 -28.63 -8.53 -13.12
CA GLU A 239 -29.66 -9.23 -12.36
C GLU A 239 -29.00 -10.17 -11.33
N PRO A 240 -29.04 -9.84 -10.02
CA PRO A 240 -28.46 -10.72 -9.02
C PRO A 240 -29.37 -11.92 -8.74
N THR A 241 -28.89 -13.13 -9.02
CA THR A 241 -29.57 -14.38 -8.59
C THR A 241 -28.97 -14.85 -7.27
N PHE A 242 -29.70 -14.66 -6.16
CA PHE A 242 -29.31 -15.20 -4.86
C PHE A 242 -29.96 -16.57 -4.64
N ARG A 243 -29.14 -17.62 -4.48
CA ARG A 243 -29.62 -18.96 -4.14
C ARG A 243 -29.41 -19.21 -2.65
N HIS A 244 -30.49 -19.33 -1.90
CA HIS A 244 -30.42 -19.74 -0.50
C HIS A 244 -30.27 -21.27 -0.45
N LEU A 245 -29.16 -21.77 0.09
CA LEU A 245 -28.99 -23.19 0.41
C LEU A 245 -29.54 -23.42 1.81
N ILE A 246 -30.69 -24.09 1.91
CA ILE A 246 -31.23 -24.54 3.19
C ILE A 246 -30.32 -25.68 3.69
N PRO A 247 -29.88 -25.67 4.96
CA PRO A 247 -29.16 -26.81 5.54
C PRO A 247 -30.03 -28.06 5.48
N GLY A 248 -29.53 -29.13 4.86
CA GLY A 248 -30.21 -30.43 4.83
C GLY A 248 -30.45 -30.94 6.25
N SER A 249 -31.67 -31.43 6.48
CA SER A 249 -32.14 -32.03 7.74
C SER A 249 -31.48 -33.36 8.03
#